data_AF-A0A1Q7MGS5-F1
#
_entry.id   AF-A0A1Q7MGS5-F1
#
_cell.length_a   1.000
_cell.length_b   1.000
_cell.length_c   1.000
_cell.angle_alpha   90.00
_cell.angle_beta   90.00
_cell.angle_gamma   90.00
#
_symmetry.space_group_name_H-M   'P 1'
#
loop_
_entity.id
_entity.type
_entity.pdbx_description
1 polymer ?
#
loop_
_entity_poly.entity_id
_entity_poly.type
_entity_poly.pdbx_seq_one_letter_code
_entity_poly.pdbx_strand_id
1 'polypeptide(L)'
;MSGQRTLSLEMRDFDHTDYPRLLEIYNANYPDYARSVEEWRARDESVDRSKYYLQRYAFLESNSIVGFGDVSHVTDMFHPHKFWINILVDPPSQGRGIASSIYERLNEELR
;
A
#
# COMPACT_ATOMS: atom_id res chain seq x y z
N MET A 1 -7.54 -31.46 8.52
CA MET A 1 -6.32 -30.92 7.91
C MET A 1 -6.73 -29.88 6.89
N SER A 2 -6.69 -28.59 7.26
CA SER A 2 -6.96 -27.51 6.32
C SER A 2 -5.66 -27.27 5.55
N GLY A 3 -5.64 -27.63 4.26
CA GLY A 3 -4.50 -27.30 3.42
C GLY A 3 -4.33 -25.78 3.40
N GLN A 4 -3.17 -25.29 3.83
CA GLN A 4 -2.80 -23.90 3.58
C GLN A 4 -2.87 -23.68 2.07
N ARG A 5 -3.91 -22.98 1.62
CA ARG A 5 -3.90 -22.38 0.29
C ARG A 5 -2.79 -21.34 0.32
N THR A 6 -1.67 -21.62 -0.34
CA THR A 6 -0.65 -20.61 -0.60
C THR A 6 -1.31 -19.50 -1.40
N LEU A 7 -1.47 -18.32 -0.80
CA LEU A 7 -1.89 -17.12 -1.51
C LEU A 7 -0.82 -16.80 -2.56
N SER A 8 -1.21 -16.75 -3.83
CA SER A 8 -0.32 -16.30 -4.90
C SER A 8 -0.45 -14.79 -5.03
N LEU A 9 0.19 -14.06 -4.11
CA LEU A 9 0.19 -12.60 -4.08
C LEU A 9 1.49 -12.07 -4.70
N GLU A 10 1.39 -11.47 -5.88
CA GLU A 10 2.51 -10.80 -6.53
C GLU A 10 2.67 -9.40 -5.95
N MET A 11 3.91 -8.98 -5.70
CA MET A 11 4.25 -7.62 -5.30
C MET A 11 4.99 -6.95 -6.45
N ARG A 12 4.64 -5.69 -6.73
CA ARG A 12 5.40 -4.83 -7.64
C ARG A 12 5.44 -3.39 -7.15
N ASP A 13 6.42 -2.65 -7.66
CA ASP A 13 6.47 -1.20 -7.48
C ASP A 13 5.21 -0.54 -8.01
N PHE A 14 4.81 0.52 -7.32
CA PHE A 14 3.74 1.41 -7.76
C PHE A 14 4.11 2.10 -9.06
N ASP A 15 3.15 2.11 -10.00
CA ASP A 15 3.21 2.91 -11.22
C ASP A 15 2.10 3.97 -11.20
N HIS A 16 2.33 5.11 -11.85
CA HIS A 16 1.36 6.21 -11.87
C HIS A 16 0.03 5.82 -12.53
N THR A 17 0.01 4.80 -13.40
CA THR A 17 -1.24 4.26 -13.96
C THR A 17 -2.10 3.54 -12.93
N ASP A 18 -1.56 3.21 -11.75
CA ASP A 18 -2.29 2.52 -10.70
C ASP A 18 -3.12 3.43 -9.80
N TYR A 19 -2.86 4.75 -9.83
CA TYR A 19 -3.55 5.72 -8.98
C TYR A 19 -5.08 5.49 -8.91
N PRO A 20 -5.81 5.33 -10.05
CA PRO A 20 -7.24 5.10 -10.00
C PRO A 20 -7.62 3.87 -9.16
N ARG A 21 -6.93 2.74 -9.37
CA ARG A 21 -7.27 1.48 -8.71
C ARG A 21 -6.92 1.48 -7.22
N LEU A 22 -5.78 2.05 -6.83
CA LEU A 22 -5.43 2.15 -5.41
C LEU A 22 -6.38 3.11 -4.68
N LEU A 23 -6.79 4.19 -5.34
CA LEU A 23 -7.70 5.17 -4.77
C LEU A 23 -9.12 4.59 -4.61
N GLU A 24 -9.58 3.76 -5.54
CA GLU A 24 -10.81 2.97 -5.36
C GLU A 24 -10.76 2.14 -4.08
N ILE A 25 -9.66 1.42 -3.85
CA ILE A 25 -9.45 0.61 -2.64
C ILE A 25 -9.43 1.51 -1.39
N TYR A 26 -8.72 2.63 -1.43
CA TYR A 26 -8.67 3.57 -0.30
C TYR A 26 -10.06 4.13 0.02
N ASN A 27 -10.78 4.65 -0.98
CA ASN A 27 -12.09 5.26 -0.81
C ASN A 27 -13.14 4.22 -0.37
N ALA A 28 -13.00 2.96 -0.78
CA ALA A 28 -13.87 1.88 -0.32
C ALA A 28 -13.64 1.52 1.16
N ASN A 29 -12.41 1.67 1.68
CA ASN A 29 -12.08 1.46 3.09
C ASN A 29 -12.41 2.69 3.95
N TYR A 30 -12.33 3.90 3.39
CA TYR A 30 -12.56 5.17 4.09
C TYR A 30 -13.55 6.08 3.33
N PRO A 31 -14.83 5.68 3.21
CA PRO A 31 -15.81 6.41 2.39
C PRO A 31 -16.04 7.85 2.88
N ASP A 32 -15.96 8.08 4.20
CA ASP A 32 -16.15 9.42 4.79
C ASP A 32 -14.94 10.35 4.59
N TYR A 33 -13.81 9.82 4.11
CA TYR A 33 -12.57 10.54 3.86
C TYR A 33 -12.08 10.35 2.43
N ALA A 34 -13.01 10.21 1.49
CA ALA A 34 -12.70 9.97 0.09
C ALA A 34 -11.78 11.07 -0.48
N ARG A 35 -10.90 10.65 -1.39
CA ARG A 35 -9.88 11.49 -2.04
C ARG A 35 -9.98 11.39 -3.55
N SER A 36 -9.39 12.36 -4.25
CA SER A 36 -9.19 12.31 -5.72
C SER A 36 -7.79 11.85 -6.11
N VAL A 37 -7.61 11.42 -7.36
CA VAL A 37 -6.29 11.02 -7.90
C VAL A 37 -5.34 12.20 -7.89
N GLU A 38 -5.84 13.38 -8.25
CA GLU A 38 -5.09 14.63 -8.30
C GLU A 38 -4.58 15.01 -6.92
N GLU A 39 -5.44 14.94 -5.89
CA GLU A 39 -5.05 15.22 -4.50
C GLU A 39 -3.97 14.26 -3.99
N TRP A 40 -4.09 12.97 -4.32
CA TRP A 40 -3.15 11.96 -3.85
C TRP A 40 -1.81 12.05 -4.58
N ARG A 41 -1.83 12.30 -5.89
CA ARG A 41 -0.64 12.59 -6.69
C ARG A 41 0.08 13.84 -6.20
N ALA A 42 -0.64 14.94 -5.98
CA ALA A 42 -0.04 16.18 -5.51
C ALA A 42 0.63 16.01 -4.14
N ARG A 43 0.04 15.21 -3.23
CA ARG A 43 0.67 14.83 -1.96
C ARG A 43 1.99 14.10 -2.19
N ASP A 44 2.00 13.07 -3.03
CA ASP A 44 3.19 12.25 -3.26
C ASP A 44 4.32 13.03 -3.95
N GLU A 45 3.99 13.98 -4.83
CA GLU A 45 4.92 14.90 -5.50
C GLU A 45 5.49 15.96 -4.53
N SER A 46 4.73 16.36 -3.50
CA SER A 46 5.18 17.36 -2.51
C SER A 46 6.21 16.82 -1.50
N VAL A 47 6.44 15.51 -1.46
CA VAL A 47 7.41 14.91 -0.54
C VAL A 47 8.82 15.23 -1.00
N ASP A 48 9.60 15.90 -0.15
CA ASP A 48 11.05 16.09 -0.37
C ASP A 48 11.78 14.74 -0.31
N ARG A 49 11.97 14.13 -1.48
CA ARG A 49 12.61 12.81 -1.65
C ARG A 49 14.11 12.82 -1.32
N SER A 50 14.73 14.00 -1.14
CA SER A 50 16.12 14.08 -0.68
C SER A 50 16.27 13.79 0.81
N LYS A 51 15.17 13.90 1.56
CA LYS A 51 15.13 13.75 3.02
C LYS A 51 14.18 12.67 3.50
N TYR A 52 13.02 12.53 2.86
CA TYR A 52 11.96 11.63 3.29
C TYR A 52 11.80 10.46 2.32
N TYR A 53 11.64 9.27 2.88
CA TYR A 53 11.33 8.07 2.13
C TYR A 53 9.81 7.99 1.93
N LEU A 54 9.39 7.58 0.74
CA LEU A 54 8.03 7.19 0.43
C LEU A 54 8.09 6.19 -0.73
N GLN A 55 7.74 4.94 -0.48
CA GLN A 55 7.62 3.93 -1.52
C GLN A 55 6.28 3.25 -1.37
N ARG A 56 5.61 3.03 -2.49
CA ARG A 56 4.33 2.34 -2.54
C ARG A 56 4.45 1.11 -3.42
N TYR A 57 3.72 0.07 -3.05
CA TYR A 57 3.70 -1.20 -3.74
C TYR A 57 2.26 -1.65 -3.97
N ALA A 58 2.01 -2.18 -5.17
CA ALA A 58 0.75 -2.82 -5.50
C ALA A 58 0.87 -4.33 -5.29
N PHE A 59 -0.18 -4.94 -4.75
CA PHE A 59 -0.25 -6.38 -4.53
C PHE A 59 -1.37 -6.98 -5.37
N LEU A 60 -1.01 -7.98 -6.17
CA LEU A 60 -1.86 -8.54 -7.22
C LEU A 60 -2.18 -10.00 -6.94
N GLU A 61 -3.42 -10.36 -7.24
CA GLU A 61 -3.85 -11.75 -7.36
C GLU A 61 -4.50 -11.92 -8.74
N SER A 62 -4.02 -12.88 -9.54
CA SER A 62 -4.53 -13.10 -10.91
C SER A 62 -4.58 -11.81 -11.75
N ASN A 63 -3.48 -11.03 -11.75
CA ASN A 63 -3.32 -9.75 -12.45
C ASN A 63 -4.27 -8.62 -11.99
N SER A 64 -5.00 -8.80 -10.90
CA SER A 64 -5.87 -7.76 -10.32
C SER A 64 -5.27 -7.24 -9.03
N ILE A 65 -5.18 -5.90 -8.89
CA ILE A 65 -4.74 -5.28 -7.63
C ILE A 65 -5.81 -5.52 -6.57
N VAL A 66 -5.45 -6.31 -5.55
CA VAL A 66 -6.29 -6.68 -4.41
C VAL A 66 -5.94 -5.92 -3.14
N GLY A 67 -4.83 -5.20 -3.15
CA GLY A 67 -4.39 -4.35 -2.06
C GLY A 67 -3.14 -3.58 -2.42
N PHE A 68 -2.75 -2.68 -1.55
CA PHE A 68 -1.50 -1.94 -1.66
C PHE A 68 -0.94 -1.68 -0.27
N GLY A 69 0.34 -1.33 -0.23
CA GLY A 69 0.90 -0.72 0.96
C GLY A 69 1.99 0.29 0.62
N ASP A 70 2.20 1.21 1.54
CA ASP A 70 3.28 2.18 1.47
C ASP A 70 4.14 2.16 2.72
N VAL A 71 5.42 2.39 2.51
CA VAL A 71 6.39 2.68 3.55
C VAL A 71 6.77 4.15 3.39
N SER A 72 6.65 4.93 4.46
CA SER A 72 7.03 6.34 4.44
C SER A 72 7.67 6.82 5.73
N HIS A 73 8.49 7.86 5.62
CA HIS A 73 8.85 8.65 6.80
C HIS A 73 7.67 9.50 7.26
N VAL A 74 7.58 9.70 8.56
CA VAL A 74 6.69 10.69 9.16
C VAL A 74 7.38 12.05 9.15
N THR A 75 6.83 13.03 8.46
CA THR A 75 7.51 14.32 8.25
C THR A 75 7.59 15.18 9.52
N ASP A 76 6.60 15.08 10.42
CA ASP A 76 6.56 15.81 11.70
C ASP A 76 7.25 15.06 12.86
N MET A 77 7.58 13.79 12.67
CA MET A 77 8.27 12.93 13.65
C MET A 77 9.49 12.22 13.04
N PHE A 78 10.26 12.93 12.22
CA PHE A 78 11.34 12.34 11.45
C PHE A 78 12.40 11.66 12.32
N HIS A 79 12.68 10.40 12.00
CA HIS A 79 13.84 9.67 12.46
C HIS A 79 14.29 8.72 11.34
N PRO A 80 15.59 8.66 10.99
CA PRO A 80 16.07 7.96 9.78
C PRO A 80 15.83 6.44 9.77
N HIS A 81 15.49 5.87 10.92
CA HIS A 81 15.18 4.44 11.08
C HIS A 81 13.74 4.19 11.58
N LYS A 82 12.83 5.17 11.45
CA LYS A 82 11.43 5.03 11.88
C LYS A 82 10.51 5.27 10.71
N PHE A 83 9.86 4.21 10.25
CA PHE A 83 8.94 4.24 9.12
C PHE A 83 7.51 4.00 9.58
N TRP A 84 6.56 4.57 8.83
CA TRP A 84 5.16 4.17 8.85
C TRP A 84 4.91 3.19 7.72
N ILE A 85 4.18 2.12 8.03
CA ILE A 85 3.64 1.20 7.04
C ILE A 85 2.13 1.39 7.03
N ASN A 86 1.57 1.74 5.87
CA ASN A 86 0.13 1.71 5.62
C ASN A 86 -0.20 0.52 4.73
N ILE A 87 -1.27 -0.20 5.05
CA ILE A 87 -1.72 -1.37 4.29
C ILE A 87 -3.22 -1.27 4.12
N LEU A 88 -3.69 -1.38 2.88
CA LEU A 88 -5.10 -1.41 2.55
C LEU A 88 -5.38 -2.57 1.60
N VAL A 89 -6.43 -3.33 1.93
CA VAL A 89 -6.92 -4.45 1.12
C VAL A 89 -8.30 -4.09 0.61
N ASP A 90 -8.53 -4.40 -0.66
CA ASP A 90 -9.84 -4.24 -1.30
C ASP A 90 -10.92 -4.95 -0.46
N PRO A 91 -12.01 -4.29 -0.05
CA PRO A 91 -13.00 -4.90 0.85
C PRO A 91 -13.49 -6.30 0.45
N PRO A 92 -13.77 -6.61 -0.84
CA PRO A 92 -14.14 -7.96 -1.27
C PRO A 92 -13.06 -9.03 -1.06
N SER A 93 -11.80 -8.63 -0.91
CA SER A 93 -10.64 -9.52 -0.73
C SER A 93 -10.19 -9.65 0.74
N GLN A 94 -10.86 -8.98 1.67
CA GLN A 94 -10.53 -9.03 3.11
C GLN A 94 -10.87 -10.37 3.75
N GLY A 95 -10.34 -10.62 4.95
CA GLY A 95 -10.55 -11.89 5.69
C GLY A 95 -9.80 -13.10 5.13
N ARG A 96 -8.95 -12.90 4.11
CA ARG A 96 -8.20 -13.95 3.41
C ARG A 96 -6.72 -14.04 3.79
N GLY A 97 -6.24 -13.21 4.72
CA GLY A 97 -4.82 -13.15 5.11
C GLY A 97 -3.92 -12.29 4.21
N ILE A 98 -4.51 -11.55 3.25
CA ILE A 98 -3.76 -10.68 2.32
C ILE A 98 -2.99 -9.59 3.07
N ALA A 99 -3.63 -8.90 4.02
CA ALA A 99 -2.96 -7.83 4.78
C ALA A 99 -1.73 -8.35 5.55
N SER A 100 -1.81 -9.54 6.15
CA SER A 100 -0.66 -10.18 6.83
C SER A 100 0.46 -10.47 5.84
N SER A 101 0.13 -10.97 4.64
CA SER A 101 1.11 -11.26 3.59
C SER A 101 1.78 -9.98 3.08
N ILE A 102 1.01 -8.90 2.89
CA ILE A 102 1.55 -7.57 2.55
C ILE A 102 2.51 -7.09 3.65
N TYR A 103 2.10 -7.18 4.92
CA TYR A 103 2.90 -6.72 6.05
C TYR A 103 4.24 -7.45 6.12
N GLU A 104 4.24 -8.78 6.03
CA GLU A 104 5.46 -9.58 6.03
C GLU A 104 6.40 -9.14 4.91
N ARG A 105 5.87 -8.93 3.71
CA ARG A 105 6.65 -8.52 2.54
C ARG A 105 7.23 -7.12 2.68
N LEU A 106 6.46 -6.14 3.15
CA LEU A 106 6.98 -4.78 3.38
C LEU A 106 7.98 -4.74 4.54
N ASN A 107 7.80 -5.57 5.56
CA ASN A 107 8.74 -5.66 6.66
C ASN A 107 10.07 -6.30 6.26
N GLU A 108 10.08 -7.19 5.25
CA GLU A 108 11.32 -7.71 4.65
C GLU A 108 12.11 -6.60 3.92
N GLU A 109 11.43 -5.67 3.23
CA GLU A 109 12.09 -4.55 2.52
C GLU A 109 12.76 -3.55 3.47
N LEU A 110 12.40 -3.54 4.76
CA LEU A 110 12.95 -2.62 5.77
C LEU A 110 14.06 -3.21 6.63
N ARG A 111 14.42 -4.48 6.41
CA ARG A 111 15.46 -5.17 7.18
C ARG A 111 16.87 -4.93 6.66
#